data_AF-A0A9D7TMW6-F1
#
_entry.id   AF-A0A9D7TMW6-F1
#
_cell.length_a   1.000
_cell.length_b   1.000
_cell.length_c   1.000
_cell.angle_alpha   90.00
_cell.angle_beta   90.00
_cell.angle_gamma   90.00
#
_symmetry.space_group_name_H-M   'P 1'
#
loop_
_entity.id
_entity.type
_entity.pdbx_description
1 polymer ?
#
loop_
_entity_poly.entity_id
_entity_poly.type
_entity_poly.pdbx_seq_one_letter_code
_entity_poly.pdbx_strand_id
1 'polypeptide(L)' 'MSDDKPVRSYSVFDISGKMLRNNNDVNANYLTIRRENLQNGMYLVQLRFDEGVLTKRVIFE' A
#
# COMPACT_ATOMS: atom_id res chain seq x y z
N MET A 1 -23.62 13.71 -1.50
CA MET A 1 -22.33 13.66 -2.23
C MET A 1 -21.42 12.78 -1.39
N SER A 2 -20.83 11.73 -1.96
CA SER A 2 -19.93 10.87 -1.21
C SER A 2 -18.62 11.63 -0.99
N ASP A 3 -18.20 11.80 0.27
CA ASP A 3 -16.85 12.31 0.59
C ASP A 3 -15.84 11.26 0.16
N ASP A 4 -15.38 11.41 -1.08
CA ASP A 4 -14.40 10.52 -1.66
C ASP A 4 -13.05 10.76 -0.99
N LYS A 5 -12.45 9.71 -0.42
CA LYS A 5 -11.17 9.78 0.29
C LYS A 5 -10.14 9.01 -0.52
N PRO A 6 -9.58 9.62 -1.58
CA PRO A 6 -8.66 8.91 -2.47
C PRO A 6 -7.38 8.55 -1.74
N VAL A 7 -6.81 7.41 -2.11
CA VAL A 7 -5.44 7.08 -1.73
C VAL A 7 -4.52 8.10 -2.40
N ARG A 8 -3.70 8.79 -1.62
CA ARG A 8 -2.66 9.71 -2.11
C ARG A 8 -1.40 8.94 -2.43
N SER A 9 -0.95 8.11 -1.50
CA SER A 9 0.25 7.30 -1.66
C SER A 9 0.10 5.90 -1.10
N TYR A 10 0.96 4.99 -1.57
CA TYR A 10 1.16 3.70 -0.93
C TYR A 10 2.63 3.35 -0.77
N SER A 11 2.93 2.58 0.26
CA SER A 11 4.25 1.98 0.46
C SER A 11 4.10 0.50 0.81
N VAL A 12 5.06 -0.32 0.38
CA VAL A 12 5.13 -1.75 0.71
C VAL A 12 6.39 -2.00 1.50
N PHE A 13 6.27 -2.68 2.63
CA PHE A 13 7.38 -3.06 3.51
C PHE A 13 7.44 -4.57 3.65
N ASP A 14 8.64 -5.11 3.81
CA ASP A 14 8.81 -6.48 4.31
C ASP A 14 8.66 -6.54 5.85
N ILE A 15 8.72 -7.76 6.40
CA ILE A 15 8.60 -8.01 7.84
C ILE A 15 9.69 -7.35 8.70
N SER A 16 10.85 -7.02 8.12
CA SER A 16 11.93 -6.32 8.82
C SER A 16 11.70 -4.81 8.89
N GLY A 17 10.64 -4.31 8.22
CA GLY A 17 10.35 -2.88 8.11
C GLY A 17 11.10 -2.21 6.95
N LYS A 18 11.80 -2.97 6.10
CA LYS A 18 12.45 -2.42 4.92
C LYS A 18 11.40 -2.07 3.87
N MET A 19 11.40 -0.83 3.42
CA MET A 19 10.56 -0.37 2.31
C MET A 19 11.04 -1.00 0.99
N LEU A 20 10.14 -1.67 0.30
CA LEU A 20 10.39 -2.31 -0.98
C LEU A 20 9.81 -1.52 -2.16
N ARG A 21 8.70 -0.80 -1.93
CA ARG A 21 8.01 0.00 -2.95
C ARG A 21 7.41 1.26 -2.33
N ASN A 22 7.35 2.32 -3.14
CA ASN A 22 6.62 3.54 -2.80
C ASN A 22 6.05 4.17 -4.08
N ASN A 23 4.84 4.73 -3.99
CA ASN A 23 4.27 5.60 -5.02
C ASN A 23 3.47 6.71 -4.33
N ASN A 24 3.76 7.97 -4.67
CA ASN A 24 3.23 9.14 -3.98
C ASN A 24 2.07 9.85 -4.70
N ASP A 25 1.77 9.48 -5.95
CA ASP A 25 0.81 10.20 -6.81
C ASP A 25 -0.29 9.27 -7.33
N VAL A 26 -0.96 8.56 -6.42
CA VAL A 26 -2.00 7.57 -6.77
C VAL A 26 -3.31 8.27 -7.15
N ASN A 27 -3.79 9.16 -6.26
CA ASN A 27 -5.03 9.95 -6.42
C ASN A 27 -6.24 9.12 -6.91
N ALA A 28 -6.46 7.94 -6.32
CA ALA A 28 -7.51 7.00 -6.74
C ALA A 28 -8.11 6.22 -5.56
N ASN A 29 -9.36 5.77 -5.73
CA ASN A 29 -10.04 4.90 -4.75
C ASN A 29 -9.77 3.41 -4.96
N TYR A 30 -9.28 3.06 -6.14
CA TYR A 30 -8.91 1.70 -6.52
C TYR A 30 -7.46 1.69 -6.98
N LEU A 31 -6.71 0.71 -6.49
CA LEU A 31 -5.31 0.56 -6.81
C LEU A 31 -5.00 -0.93 -6.97
N THR A 32 -4.12 -1.27 -7.90
CA THR A 32 -3.57 -2.63 -8.05
C THR A 32 -2.06 -2.59 -7.87
N ILE A 33 -1.57 -3.19 -6.78
CA ILE A 33 -0.14 -3.45 -6.60
C ILE A 33 0.17 -4.81 -7.20
N ARG A 34 1.00 -4.84 -8.24
CA ARG A 34 1.50 -6.08 -8.82
C ARG A 34 2.56 -6.68 -7.92
N ARG A 35 2.43 -7.98 -7.61
CA ARG A 35 3.38 -8.74 -6.79
C ARG A 35 4.79 -8.77 -7.40
N GLU A 36 4.87 -8.91 -8.73
CA GLU A 36 6.13 -9.02 -9.48
C GLU A 36 7.14 -9.98 -8.82
N ASN A 37 8.30 -9.49 -8.37
CA ASN A 37 9.39 -10.26 -7.80
C ASN A 37 9.35 -10.39 -6.26
N LEU A 38 8.24 -10.01 -5.63
CA LEU A 38 8.05 -10.21 -4.19
C LEU A 38 7.99 -11.71 -3.88
N GLN A 39 8.96 -12.15 -3.08
CA GLN A 39 9.09 -13.53 -2.61
C GLN A 39 7.90 -13.93 -1.73
N ASN A 40 7.74 -15.23 -1.51
CA ASN A 40 6.82 -15.72 -0.49
C ASN A 40 7.20 -15.14 0.88
N GLY A 41 6.18 -14.76 1.66
CA GLY A 41 6.40 -14.10 2.94
C GLY A 41 5.34 -13.07 3.28
N MET A 42 5.59 -12.37 4.38
CA MET A 42 4.68 -11.36 4.94
C MET A 42 5.13 -9.95 4.57
N TYR A 43 4.16 -9.14 4.16
CA TYR A 43 4.35 -7.74 3.78
C TYR A 43 3.33 -6.85 4.47
N LEU A 44 3.71 -5.60 4.69
CA LEU A 44 2.82 -4.54 5.13
C LEU A 44 2.62 -3.56 3.98
N VAL A 45 1.37 -3.38 3.57
CA VAL A 45 0.96 -2.34 2.61
C VAL A 45 0.36 -1.19 3.40
N GLN A 46 1.02 -0.03 3.34
CA GLN A 46 0.55 1.20 3.95
C GLN A 46 -0.08 2.08 2.86
N LEU A 47 -1.33 2.49 3.04
CA LEU A 47 -2.03 3.46 2.21
C LEU A 47 -2.15 4.77 2.99
N ARG A 48 -1.81 5.89 2.35
CA ARG A 48 -1.97 7.22 2.92
C ARG A 48 -3.11 7.95 2.22
N PHE A 49 -3.94 8.57 3.02
CA PHE A 49 -5.03 9.47 2.65
C PHE A 49 -4.74 10.85 3.25
N ASP A 50 -5.51 11.86 2.88
CA ASP A 50 -5.36 13.20 3.46
C ASP A 50 -5.59 13.21 4.98
N GLU A 51 -6.53 12.37 5.45
CA GLU A 51 -6.95 12.33 6.84
C GLU A 51 -6.24 11.27 7.70
N GLY A 52 -5.39 10.42 7.09
CA GLY A 52 -4.75 9.37 7.86
C GLY A 52 -4.11 8.25 7.04
N VAL A 53 -3.86 7.14 7.72
CA VAL A 53 -3.11 6.01 7.18
C VAL A 53 -3.84 4.70 7.49
N LEU A 54 -3.90 3.82 6.50
CA LEU A 54 -4.39 2.45 6.64
C LEU A 54 -3.24 1.47 6.37
N THR A 55 -3.00 0.54 7.28
CA THR A 55 -2.01 -0.54 7.08
C THR A 55 -2.73 -1.88 6.92
N LYS A 56 -2.37 -2.64 5.89
CA LYS A 56 -2.86 -3.99 5.62
C LYS A 56 -1.69 -4.97 5.58
N ARG A 57 -1.85 -6.11 6.25
CA ARG A 57 -0.94 -7.24 6.17
C ARG A 57 -1.33 -8.12 4.98
N VAL A 58 -0.34 -8.49 4.16
CA VAL A 58 -0.48 -9.41 3.03
C VAL A 58 0.50 -10.55 3.20
N ILE A 59 0.06 -11.78 2.97
CA ILE A 59 0.90 -12.99 3.02
C ILE A 59 0.86 -13.63 1.63
N PHE A 60 2.03 -13.94 1.09
CA PHE A 60 2.18 -14.69 -0.15
C PHE A 60 2.73 -16.07 0.17
N GLU A 61 2.08 -17.08 -0.39
CA GLU A 61 2.44 -18.50 -0.37
C GLU A 61 2.87 -18.97 -1.77
#